data_AF-A0A099W9K5-F1
#
_entry.id   AF-A0A099W9K5-F1
#
_cell.length_a   1.000
_cell.length_b   1.000
_cell.length_c   1.000
_cell.angle_alpha   90.00
_cell.angle_beta   90.00
_cell.angle_gamma   90.00
#
_symmetry.space_group_name_H-M   'P 1'
#
loop_
_entity.id
_entity.type
_entity.pdbx_description
1 polymer ?
#
loop_
_entity_poly.entity_id
_entity_poly.type
_entity_poly.pdbx_seq_one_letter_code
_entity_poly.pdbx_strand_id
1 'polypeptide(L)'
;PTTISALTTDSVKVTGSGEPNAPVTIKNGTTTIGTGTVKADGTFEVTIAKQAANATITATVTKASNGKKATASTTVKQGIDYSLTANTYKMGDTKLTGTVGKNVSRVRLWINGKPVVQGVINADGTYEFPTAANFIKLVGDTVEVVAVDSNYVEVNRKTVTVTGTSTFDNALTVAKFNTGDTKITGTFGKDIKKVRLSINGKSVTQAATTAAGTFEIANVDKFITSPLDLVEIVGVDDQYNELNRKTVSLPGSDTYENTFSVDNYFIGQNTLGGSYGQHTAYVRLWVNGEVKKQADLNPADNTFKLKGIFGFIKSKTDVAEIVYVDAQYKVIQRVAVTVK
;
A
#
# COMPACT_ATOMS: atom_id res chain seq x y z
N PRO A 1 29.97 28.06 16.35
CA PRO A 1 30.33 28.18 14.92
C PRO A 1 29.09 28.58 14.12
N THR A 2 29.23 29.40 13.08
CA THR A 2 28.09 29.77 12.23
C THR A 2 27.81 28.66 11.23
N THR A 3 26.54 28.32 11.05
CA THR A 3 26.09 27.34 10.05
C THR A 3 24.90 27.87 9.27
N ILE A 4 24.64 27.26 8.12
CA ILE A 4 23.46 27.51 7.29
C ILE A 4 22.96 26.16 6.77
N SER A 5 21.66 25.91 6.93
CA SER A 5 21.01 24.69 6.44
C SER A 5 20.96 24.67 4.91
N ALA A 6 20.79 23.49 4.32
CA ALA A 6 20.61 23.35 2.87
C ALA A 6 19.35 24.12 2.39
N LEU A 7 19.44 24.72 1.21
CA LEU A 7 18.34 25.46 0.58
C LEU A 7 17.98 24.83 -0.76
N THR A 8 16.70 24.93 -1.12
CA THR A 8 16.20 24.62 -2.46
C THR A 8 15.53 25.85 -3.07
N THR A 9 15.18 25.78 -4.35
CA THR A 9 14.39 26.85 -5.02
C THR A 9 13.02 27.09 -4.38
N ASP A 10 12.55 26.19 -3.52
CA ASP A 10 11.28 26.33 -2.79
C ASP A 10 11.45 26.87 -1.36
N SER A 11 12.68 27.04 -0.89
CA SER A 11 12.94 27.62 0.42
C SER A 11 12.48 29.08 0.48
N VAL A 12 11.64 29.37 1.48
CA VAL A 12 11.17 30.73 1.83
C VAL A 12 11.79 31.25 3.14
N LYS A 13 12.76 30.50 3.67
CA LYS A 13 13.47 30.84 4.89
C LYS A 13 14.88 30.25 4.88
N VAL A 14 15.77 30.91 5.60
CA VAL A 14 17.12 30.42 5.90
C VAL A 14 17.20 30.12 7.38
N THR A 15 17.62 28.90 7.72
CA THR A 15 17.88 28.47 9.10
C THR A 15 19.35 28.14 9.28
N GLY A 16 19.81 28.21 10.52
CA GLY A 16 21.17 27.86 10.87
C GLY A 16 21.46 28.13 12.34
N SER A 17 22.73 28.09 12.70
CA SER A 17 23.21 28.42 14.05
C SER A 17 24.26 29.53 14.03
N GLY A 18 24.41 30.21 15.16
CA GLY A 18 25.33 31.32 15.34
C GLY A 18 25.55 31.66 16.81
N GLU A 19 26.30 32.74 17.06
CA GLU A 19 26.47 33.30 18.41
C GLU A 19 25.10 33.75 18.96
N PRO A 20 24.65 33.30 20.15
CA PRO A 20 23.37 33.70 20.72
C PRO A 20 23.20 35.22 20.84
N ASN A 21 21.98 35.70 20.58
CA ASN A 21 21.58 37.10 20.62
C ASN A 21 22.31 38.03 19.62
N ALA A 22 23.13 37.48 18.72
CA ALA A 22 23.86 38.26 17.72
C ALA A 22 22.98 38.54 16.47
N PRO A 23 23.11 39.71 15.82
CA PRO A 23 22.46 39.95 14.53
C PRO A 23 23.01 39.03 13.44
N VAL A 24 22.12 38.57 12.55
CA VAL A 24 22.43 37.78 11.36
C VAL A 24 21.94 38.50 10.09
N THR A 25 22.78 38.54 9.06
CA THR A 25 22.45 39.06 7.72
C THR A 25 22.59 37.95 6.69
N ILE A 26 21.58 37.79 5.85
CA ILE A 26 21.54 36.81 4.76
C ILE A 26 21.73 37.53 3.43
N LYS A 27 22.71 37.08 2.63
CA LYS A 27 23.01 37.67 1.31
C LYS A 27 23.01 36.64 0.20
N ASN A 28 22.61 37.07 -0.99
CA ASN A 28 22.91 36.40 -2.26
C ASN A 28 23.92 37.26 -3.02
N GLY A 29 25.18 36.82 -3.09
CA GLY A 29 26.29 37.67 -3.52
C GLY A 29 26.42 38.92 -2.65
N THR A 30 26.34 40.11 -3.25
CA THR A 30 26.41 41.40 -2.53
C THR A 30 25.07 41.86 -1.96
N THR A 31 23.95 41.33 -2.46
CA THR A 31 22.58 41.77 -2.15
C THR A 31 22.10 41.16 -0.84
N THR A 32 21.64 41.99 0.10
CA THR A 32 20.96 41.53 1.31
C THR A 32 19.54 41.08 0.96
N ILE A 33 19.22 39.84 1.30
CA ILE A 33 17.89 39.23 1.05
C ILE A 33 17.09 38.97 2.33
N GLY A 34 17.71 39.18 3.50
CA GLY A 34 17.04 39.08 4.79
C GLY A 34 17.97 39.41 5.95
N THR A 35 17.38 39.77 7.09
CA THR A 35 18.08 40.02 8.35
C THR A 35 17.28 39.44 9.51
N GLY A 36 17.95 39.10 10.61
CA GLY A 36 17.32 38.66 11.84
C GLY A 36 18.30 38.64 13.01
N THR A 37 17.93 37.92 14.06
CA THR A 37 18.76 37.75 15.26
C THR A 37 18.86 36.27 15.59
N VAL A 38 20.04 35.83 16.00
CA VAL A 38 20.24 34.49 16.56
C VAL A 38 19.57 34.44 17.94
N LYS A 39 18.70 33.46 18.16
CA LYS A 39 18.01 33.25 19.43
C LYS A 39 18.99 32.90 20.55
N ALA A 40 18.52 32.94 21.79
CA ALA A 40 19.31 32.58 22.96
C ALA A 40 19.81 31.12 22.94
N ASP A 41 19.10 30.22 22.24
CA ASP A 41 19.49 28.83 22.03
C ASP A 41 20.55 28.63 20.93
N GLY A 42 21.00 29.72 20.28
CA GLY A 42 22.00 29.68 19.23
C GLY A 42 21.46 29.39 17.82
N THR A 43 20.14 29.27 17.63
CA THR A 43 19.52 29.07 16.31
C THR A 43 19.00 30.38 15.70
N PHE A 44 18.95 30.48 14.38
CA PHE A 44 18.25 31.57 13.70
C PHE A 44 17.32 31.04 12.60
N GLU A 45 16.28 31.82 12.30
CA GLU A 45 15.38 31.64 11.16
C GLU A 45 15.10 33.02 10.56
N VAL A 46 15.37 33.18 9.27
CA VAL A 46 15.17 34.43 8.54
C VAL A 46 14.33 34.15 7.28
N THR A 47 13.16 34.77 7.18
CA THR A 47 12.30 34.69 5.99
C THR A 47 12.99 35.37 4.79
N ILE A 48 12.95 34.72 3.63
CA ILE A 48 13.51 35.23 2.38
C ILE A 48 12.55 34.93 1.21
N ALA A 49 12.64 35.69 0.12
CA ALA A 49 12.02 35.28 -1.14
C ALA A 49 12.72 34.05 -1.73
N LYS A 50 12.01 33.25 -2.55
CA LYS A 50 12.59 32.12 -3.28
C LYS A 50 13.81 32.54 -4.10
N GLN A 51 14.84 31.70 -4.10
CA GLN A 51 16.10 31.96 -4.80
C GLN A 51 16.26 31.00 -5.99
N ALA A 52 16.93 31.46 -7.04
CA ALA A 52 17.22 30.63 -8.22
C ALA A 52 18.18 29.49 -7.86
N ALA A 53 18.09 28.38 -8.60
CA ALA A 53 19.02 27.27 -8.45
C ALA A 53 20.47 27.75 -8.74
N ASN A 54 21.43 27.14 -8.05
CA ASN A 54 22.86 27.46 -8.09
C ASN A 54 23.26 28.82 -7.48
N ALA A 55 22.33 29.60 -6.93
CA ALA A 55 22.68 30.80 -6.17
C ALA A 55 23.42 30.43 -4.87
N THR A 56 24.46 31.18 -4.51
CA THR A 56 25.18 31.00 -3.23
C THR A 56 24.65 31.97 -2.19
N ILE A 57 24.03 31.43 -1.14
CA ILE A 57 23.48 32.19 -0.03
C ILE A 57 24.45 32.16 1.14
N THR A 58 24.77 33.33 1.67
CA THR A 58 25.71 33.51 2.78
C THR A 58 25.01 34.10 3.99
N ALA A 59 25.10 33.42 5.14
CA ALA A 59 24.76 33.96 6.45
C ALA A 59 25.99 34.57 7.10
N THR A 60 25.88 35.82 7.57
CA THR A 60 26.92 36.51 8.36
C THR A 60 26.37 36.84 9.73
N VAL A 61 26.97 36.29 10.78
CA VAL A 61 26.64 36.60 12.17
C VAL A 61 27.72 37.54 12.72
N THR A 62 27.31 38.67 13.30
CA THR A 62 28.24 39.67 13.85
C THR A 62 28.15 39.67 15.36
N LYS A 63 29.23 39.33 16.06
CA LYS A 63 29.27 39.31 17.52
C LYS A 63 29.12 40.72 18.08
N ALA A 64 28.09 40.94 18.89
CA ALA A 64 27.73 42.27 19.39
C ALA A 64 28.83 42.93 20.24
N SER A 65 29.61 42.15 21.01
CA SER A 65 30.59 42.70 21.95
C SER A 65 31.89 43.22 21.32
N ASN A 66 32.23 42.79 20.09
CA ASN A 66 33.51 43.16 19.47
C ASN A 66 33.47 43.26 17.93
N GLY A 67 32.29 43.15 17.32
CA GLY A 67 32.12 43.28 15.87
C GLY A 67 32.73 42.14 15.03
N LYS A 68 33.30 41.10 15.64
CA LYS A 68 33.85 39.96 14.90
C LYS A 68 32.74 39.24 14.13
N LYS A 69 33.02 38.86 12.89
CA LYS A 69 32.06 38.20 11.99
C LYS A 69 32.39 36.73 11.82
N ALA A 70 31.37 35.91 11.75
CA ALA A 70 31.45 34.51 11.35
C ALA A 70 30.45 34.26 10.23
N THR A 71 30.88 33.51 9.20
CA THR A 71 30.09 33.30 7.97
C THR A 71 29.91 31.82 7.68
N ALA A 72 28.76 31.47 7.13
CA ALA A 72 28.51 30.18 6.50
C ALA A 72 27.77 30.40 5.18
N SER A 73 28.00 29.53 4.20
CA SER A 73 27.31 29.62 2.90
C SER A 73 26.79 28.26 2.44
N THR A 74 25.75 28.30 1.62
CA THR A 74 25.18 27.13 0.94
C THR A 74 24.78 27.51 -0.47
N THR A 75 24.77 26.52 -1.37
CA THR A 75 24.27 26.69 -2.73
C THR A 75 22.84 26.20 -2.80
N VAL A 76 21.94 26.99 -3.40
CA VAL A 76 20.53 26.66 -3.59
C VAL A 76 20.43 25.51 -4.59
N LYS A 77 19.91 24.36 -4.15
CA LYS A 77 19.65 23.23 -5.04
C LYS A 77 18.32 23.42 -5.78
N GLN A 78 18.17 22.79 -6.94
CA GLN A 78 16.88 22.75 -7.61
C GLN A 78 15.88 22.00 -6.72
N GLY A 79 14.74 22.63 -6.42
CA GLY A 79 13.61 21.96 -5.77
C GLY A 79 13.06 20.85 -6.66
N ILE A 80 12.67 19.74 -6.04
CA ILE A 80 12.07 18.59 -6.69
C ILE A 80 10.55 18.76 -6.63
N ASP A 81 9.90 18.73 -7.79
CA ASP A 81 8.46 18.80 -7.92
C ASP A 81 7.93 17.47 -8.47
N TYR A 82 7.43 16.65 -7.55
CA TYR A 82 6.72 15.41 -7.80
C TYR A 82 5.22 15.57 -7.55
N SER A 83 4.67 16.78 -7.70
CA SER A 83 3.22 16.97 -7.56
C SER A 83 2.46 16.07 -8.54
N LEU A 84 1.29 15.59 -8.12
CA LEU A 84 0.45 14.71 -8.91
C LEU A 84 -1.02 14.98 -8.57
N THR A 85 -1.80 15.30 -9.58
CA THR A 85 -3.25 15.37 -9.50
C THR A 85 -3.85 14.31 -10.41
N ALA A 86 -5.09 13.92 -10.14
CA ALA A 86 -5.88 13.11 -11.06
C ALA A 86 -7.30 13.65 -11.07
N ASN A 87 -7.86 13.84 -12.26
CA ASN A 87 -9.26 14.23 -12.40
C ASN A 87 -10.17 13.05 -12.07
N THR A 88 -11.40 13.34 -11.62
CA THR A 88 -12.44 12.33 -11.49
C THR A 88 -12.66 11.63 -12.83
N TYR A 89 -12.73 10.30 -12.82
CA TYR A 89 -13.10 9.50 -13.98
C TYR A 89 -14.59 9.18 -13.93
N LYS A 90 -15.34 9.56 -14.96
CA LYS A 90 -16.75 9.18 -15.07
C LYS A 90 -16.87 7.96 -15.97
N MET A 91 -17.67 6.98 -15.56
CA MET A 91 -17.97 5.81 -16.39
C MET A 91 -18.50 6.25 -17.76
N GLY A 92 -17.84 5.78 -18.82
CA GLY A 92 -18.10 6.18 -20.21
C GLY A 92 -17.07 7.13 -20.80
N ASP A 93 -16.24 7.79 -19.97
CA ASP A 93 -15.12 8.60 -20.46
C ASP A 93 -14.12 7.70 -21.19
N THR A 94 -13.49 8.23 -22.25
CA THR A 94 -12.47 7.47 -23.01
C THR A 94 -11.11 7.50 -22.33
N LYS A 95 -10.80 8.60 -21.62
CA LYS A 95 -9.50 8.87 -21.04
C LYS A 95 -9.59 9.34 -19.59
N LEU A 96 -8.54 9.04 -18.83
CA LEU A 96 -8.27 9.65 -17.53
C LEU A 96 -7.17 10.70 -17.69
N THR A 97 -7.30 11.84 -17.05
CA THR A 97 -6.33 12.95 -17.14
C THR A 97 -5.93 13.48 -15.75
N GLY A 98 -4.87 14.27 -15.70
CA GLY A 98 -4.44 15.00 -14.52
C GLY A 98 -3.24 15.89 -14.84
N THR A 99 -2.53 16.31 -13.80
CA THR A 99 -1.29 17.09 -13.91
C THR A 99 -0.15 16.46 -13.11
N VAL A 100 1.07 16.67 -13.56
CA VAL A 100 2.29 16.22 -12.86
C VAL A 100 3.30 17.35 -12.68
N GLY A 101 4.12 17.20 -11.65
CA GLY A 101 5.28 18.03 -11.42
C GLY A 101 6.43 17.73 -12.39
N LYS A 102 7.28 18.72 -12.61
CA LYS A 102 8.34 18.69 -13.64
C LYS A 102 9.38 17.58 -13.47
N ASN A 103 9.51 17.02 -12.27
CA ASN A 103 10.49 15.98 -11.98
C ASN A 103 9.92 14.57 -12.13
N VAL A 104 8.61 14.44 -12.38
CA VAL A 104 7.99 13.17 -12.77
C VAL A 104 8.42 12.83 -14.20
N SER A 105 9.00 11.64 -14.38
CA SER A 105 9.40 11.17 -15.71
C SER A 105 8.27 10.44 -16.42
N ARG A 106 7.42 9.71 -15.68
CA ARG A 106 6.33 8.90 -16.23
C ARG A 106 5.17 8.81 -15.25
N VAL A 107 3.97 8.62 -15.78
CA VAL A 107 2.78 8.25 -15.01
C VAL A 107 2.28 6.87 -15.41
N ARG A 108 1.80 6.10 -14.44
CA ARG A 108 1.28 4.74 -14.63
C ARG A 108 -0.10 4.63 -14.00
N LEU A 109 -1.02 3.99 -14.71
CA LEU A 109 -2.35 3.68 -14.21
C LEU A 109 -2.29 2.33 -13.52
N TRP A 110 -2.83 2.27 -12.31
CA TRP A 110 -2.97 1.07 -11.50
C TRP A 110 -4.44 0.82 -11.24
N ILE A 111 -4.86 -0.43 -11.41
CA ILE A 111 -6.23 -0.88 -11.16
C ILE A 111 -6.13 -2.07 -10.22
N ASN A 112 -6.83 -1.99 -9.09
CA ASN A 112 -6.91 -3.06 -8.09
C ASN A 112 -5.51 -3.61 -7.70
N GLY A 113 -4.56 -2.68 -7.47
CA GLY A 113 -3.20 -2.99 -7.03
C GLY A 113 -2.23 -3.47 -8.12
N LYS A 114 -2.61 -3.43 -9.41
CA LYS A 114 -1.73 -3.85 -10.52
C LYS A 114 -1.49 -2.72 -11.52
N PRO A 115 -0.26 -2.49 -12.00
CA PRO A 115 0.00 -1.54 -13.08
C PRO A 115 -0.59 -2.08 -14.39
N VAL A 116 -1.43 -1.30 -15.07
CA VAL A 116 -2.12 -1.74 -16.30
C VAL A 116 -1.62 -1.04 -17.56
N VAL A 117 -1.23 0.24 -17.46
CA VAL A 117 -0.73 1.00 -18.61
C VAL A 117 0.09 2.21 -18.17
N GLN A 118 1.01 2.66 -19.03
CA GLN A 118 1.72 3.93 -18.86
C GLN A 118 0.99 5.05 -19.63
N GLY A 119 0.92 6.24 -19.04
CA GLY A 119 0.28 7.41 -19.66
C GLY A 119 1.25 8.24 -20.47
N VAL A 120 0.70 9.26 -21.12
CA VAL A 120 1.44 10.28 -21.88
C VAL A 120 1.50 11.55 -21.05
N ILE A 121 2.70 12.11 -20.85
CA ILE A 121 2.90 13.41 -20.23
C ILE A 121 3.10 14.44 -21.35
N ASN A 122 2.30 15.49 -21.33
CA ASN A 122 2.35 16.59 -22.29
C ASN A 122 3.33 17.66 -21.82
N ALA A 123 3.80 18.49 -22.76
CA ALA A 123 4.79 19.54 -22.48
C ALA A 123 4.29 20.61 -21.49
N ASP A 124 2.97 20.76 -21.33
CA ASP A 124 2.34 21.70 -20.39
C ASP A 124 2.20 21.15 -18.96
N GLY A 125 2.71 19.94 -18.69
CA GLY A 125 2.61 19.29 -17.38
C GLY A 125 1.26 18.59 -17.13
N THR A 126 0.37 18.54 -18.13
CA THR A 126 -0.79 17.65 -18.09
C THR A 126 -0.37 16.23 -18.48
N TYR A 127 -1.16 15.23 -18.09
CA TYR A 127 -1.02 13.87 -18.58
C TYR A 127 -2.37 13.26 -18.95
N GLU A 128 -2.33 12.22 -19.78
CA GLU A 128 -3.51 11.41 -20.09
C GLU A 128 -3.21 9.91 -20.21
N PHE A 129 -4.24 9.12 -19.94
CA PHE A 129 -4.34 7.69 -20.24
C PHE A 129 -5.46 7.50 -21.29
N PRO A 130 -5.15 7.50 -22.59
CA PRO A 130 -6.16 7.46 -23.66
C PRO A 130 -6.98 6.17 -23.71
N THR A 131 -6.49 5.10 -23.07
CA THR A 131 -7.11 3.78 -23.04
C THR A 131 -7.66 3.43 -21.67
N ALA A 132 -7.95 4.42 -20.81
CA ALA A 132 -8.43 4.18 -19.45
C ALA A 132 -9.71 3.31 -19.41
N ALA A 133 -10.62 3.51 -20.37
CA ALA A 133 -11.85 2.74 -20.52
C ALA A 133 -11.63 1.22 -20.74
N ASN A 134 -10.45 0.81 -21.20
CA ASN A 134 -10.12 -0.60 -21.35
C ASN A 134 -9.87 -1.29 -20.02
N PHE A 135 -9.59 -0.53 -18.95
CA PHE A 135 -9.16 -1.06 -17.67
C PHE A 135 -10.08 -0.70 -16.51
N ILE A 136 -10.63 0.51 -16.47
CA ILE A 136 -11.60 0.93 -15.44
C ILE A 136 -12.98 0.42 -15.86
N LYS A 137 -13.43 -0.67 -15.25
CA LYS A 137 -14.68 -1.35 -15.62
C LYS A 137 -15.80 -1.11 -14.61
N LEU A 138 -15.45 -0.83 -13.37
CA LEU A 138 -16.38 -0.68 -12.27
C LEU A 138 -16.14 0.61 -11.52
N VAL A 139 -17.22 1.23 -11.04
CA VAL A 139 -17.13 2.33 -10.06
C VAL A 139 -16.43 1.89 -8.77
N GLY A 140 -16.51 0.59 -8.43
CA GLY A 140 -15.82 0.02 -7.28
C GLY A 140 -14.35 -0.34 -7.53
N ASP A 141 -13.80 -0.15 -8.73
CA ASP A 141 -12.38 -0.37 -8.98
C ASP A 141 -11.53 0.59 -8.13
N THR A 142 -10.47 0.08 -7.52
CA THR A 142 -9.44 0.93 -6.93
C THR A 142 -8.54 1.43 -8.04
N VAL A 143 -8.75 2.67 -8.46
CA VAL A 143 -8.03 3.33 -9.55
C VAL A 143 -7.00 4.28 -8.98
N GLU A 144 -5.74 4.13 -9.35
CA GLU A 144 -4.66 4.99 -8.88
C GLU A 144 -3.74 5.40 -10.02
N VAL A 145 -3.21 6.62 -9.93
CA VAL A 145 -2.12 7.10 -10.78
C VAL A 145 -0.85 7.14 -9.96
N VAL A 146 0.20 6.55 -10.50
CA VAL A 146 1.53 6.48 -9.89
C VAL A 146 2.50 7.26 -10.74
N ALA A 147 3.12 8.28 -10.16
CA ALA A 147 4.22 9.03 -10.74
C ALA A 147 5.55 8.35 -10.39
N VAL A 148 6.41 8.19 -11.38
CA VAL A 148 7.77 7.66 -11.20
C VAL A 148 8.82 8.62 -11.76
N ASP A 149 10.01 8.60 -11.17
CA ASP A 149 11.16 9.32 -11.69
C ASP A 149 11.83 8.59 -12.88
N SER A 150 12.95 9.12 -13.36
CA SER A 150 13.71 8.57 -14.49
C SER A 150 14.26 7.16 -14.24
N ASN A 151 14.46 6.80 -12.96
CA ASN A 151 14.92 5.49 -12.52
C ASN A 151 13.77 4.53 -12.22
N TYR A 152 12.53 4.90 -12.56
CA TYR A 152 11.31 4.15 -12.26
C TYR A 152 11.00 4.01 -10.76
N VAL A 153 11.59 4.84 -9.91
CA VAL A 153 11.24 4.88 -8.49
C VAL A 153 9.91 5.59 -8.34
N GLU A 154 8.98 5.01 -7.57
CA GLU A 154 7.73 5.66 -7.21
C GLU A 154 8.01 6.90 -6.35
N VAL A 155 7.52 8.05 -6.82
CA VAL A 155 7.74 9.34 -6.17
C VAL A 155 6.44 9.99 -5.69
N ASN A 156 5.30 9.58 -6.25
CA ASN A 156 3.98 9.98 -5.79
C ASN A 156 2.91 9.00 -6.27
N ARG A 157 1.81 8.88 -5.52
CA ARG A 157 0.64 8.05 -5.84
C ARG A 157 -0.63 8.78 -5.47
N LYS A 158 -1.62 8.72 -6.34
CA LYS A 158 -2.91 9.39 -6.16
C LYS A 158 -4.06 8.47 -6.53
N THR A 159 -4.98 8.25 -5.60
CA THR A 159 -6.26 7.59 -5.89
C THR A 159 -7.15 8.49 -6.73
N VAL A 160 -7.83 7.88 -7.70
CA VAL A 160 -8.75 8.51 -8.63
C VAL A 160 -10.19 8.24 -8.16
N THR A 161 -11.00 9.28 -8.05
CA THR A 161 -12.42 9.11 -7.80
C THR A 161 -13.11 8.62 -9.08
N VAL A 162 -13.79 7.49 -9.01
CA VAL A 162 -14.62 6.97 -10.10
C VAL A 162 -16.09 7.24 -9.81
N THR A 163 -16.84 7.70 -10.79
CA THR A 163 -18.27 8.05 -10.64
C THR A 163 -19.11 7.55 -11.81
N GLY A 164 -20.44 7.54 -11.65
CA GLY A 164 -21.40 7.12 -12.68
C GLY A 164 -21.95 5.72 -12.42
N THR A 165 -22.28 4.99 -13.49
CA THR A 165 -22.89 3.66 -13.42
C THR A 165 -22.06 2.68 -14.22
N SER A 166 -21.67 1.56 -13.59
CA SER A 166 -20.97 0.47 -14.28
C SER A 166 -21.90 -0.19 -15.29
N THR A 167 -21.44 -0.36 -16.54
CA THR A 167 -22.11 -1.21 -17.53
C THR A 167 -21.61 -2.65 -17.49
N PHE A 168 -20.39 -2.85 -17.00
CA PHE A 168 -19.81 -4.14 -16.67
C PHE A 168 -20.38 -4.64 -15.34
N ASP A 169 -20.80 -5.89 -15.31
CA ASP A 169 -21.46 -6.51 -14.18
C ASP A 169 -20.82 -7.87 -13.87
N ASN A 170 -19.82 -7.82 -13.00
CA ASN A 170 -19.18 -8.98 -12.40
C ASN A 170 -19.71 -9.26 -10.99
N ALA A 171 -20.92 -8.80 -10.64
CA ALA A 171 -21.48 -9.05 -9.32
C ALA A 171 -21.48 -10.57 -9.04
N LEU A 172 -21.08 -10.96 -7.84
CA LEU A 172 -21.06 -12.36 -7.44
C LEU A 172 -21.50 -12.45 -5.99
N THR A 173 -22.60 -13.15 -5.76
CA THR A 173 -23.15 -13.39 -4.43
C THR A 173 -23.17 -14.87 -4.15
N VAL A 174 -23.09 -15.21 -2.87
CA VAL A 174 -23.24 -16.58 -2.40
C VAL A 174 -24.33 -16.56 -1.34
N ALA A 175 -25.33 -17.43 -1.48
CA ALA A 175 -26.33 -17.62 -0.47
C ALA A 175 -25.69 -18.16 0.82
N LYS A 176 -26.33 -17.90 1.96
CA LYS A 176 -25.85 -18.42 3.25
C LYS A 176 -25.78 -19.96 3.17
N PHE A 177 -24.59 -20.50 3.44
CA PHE A 177 -24.36 -21.93 3.54
C PHE A 177 -24.55 -22.36 5.01
N ASN A 178 -25.37 -23.38 5.24
CA ASN A 178 -25.76 -23.88 6.56
C ASN A 178 -25.28 -25.32 6.79
N THR A 179 -25.27 -25.75 8.04
CA THR A 179 -24.80 -27.09 8.40
C THR A 179 -25.70 -28.13 7.74
N GLY A 180 -25.11 -29.07 7.00
CA GLY A 180 -25.83 -30.11 6.28
C GLY A 180 -26.23 -29.74 4.84
N ASP A 181 -25.97 -28.50 4.41
CA ASP A 181 -26.19 -28.13 3.01
C ASP A 181 -25.26 -28.94 2.09
N THR A 182 -25.83 -29.55 1.06
CA THR A 182 -25.09 -30.33 0.04
C THR A 182 -24.86 -29.52 -1.24
N LYS A 183 -25.28 -28.25 -1.24
CA LYS A 183 -25.26 -27.37 -2.40
C LYS A 183 -24.80 -25.97 -2.02
N ILE A 184 -24.05 -25.32 -2.90
CA ILE A 184 -23.82 -23.88 -2.84
C ILE A 184 -24.62 -23.22 -3.97
N THR A 185 -25.35 -22.17 -3.63
CA THR A 185 -26.13 -21.38 -4.58
C THR A 185 -25.79 -19.90 -4.46
N GLY A 186 -26.16 -19.13 -5.48
CA GLY A 186 -25.96 -17.69 -5.47
C GLY A 186 -26.36 -17.05 -6.79
N THR A 187 -26.03 -15.78 -6.94
CA THR A 187 -26.25 -15.02 -8.17
C THR A 187 -24.95 -14.52 -8.76
N PHE A 188 -24.93 -14.31 -10.07
CA PHE A 188 -23.81 -13.75 -10.80
C PHE A 188 -24.28 -12.73 -11.85
N GLY A 189 -23.44 -11.73 -12.11
CA GLY A 189 -23.69 -10.68 -13.09
C GLY A 189 -23.50 -11.15 -14.53
N LYS A 190 -24.11 -10.43 -15.48
CA LYS A 190 -24.16 -10.82 -16.91
C LYS A 190 -22.80 -11.02 -17.60
N ASP A 191 -21.74 -10.43 -17.07
CA ASP A 191 -20.39 -10.52 -17.65
C ASP A 191 -19.58 -11.69 -17.09
N ILE A 192 -20.04 -12.32 -16.00
CA ILE A 192 -19.56 -13.65 -15.60
C ILE A 192 -20.22 -14.69 -16.50
N LYS A 193 -19.38 -15.50 -17.16
CA LYS A 193 -19.80 -16.51 -18.14
C LYS A 193 -19.86 -17.89 -17.52
N LYS A 194 -19.01 -18.15 -16.53
CA LYS A 194 -18.97 -19.41 -15.80
C LYS A 194 -18.69 -19.15 -14.32
N VAL A 195 -19.30 -19.96 -13.46
CA VAL A 195 -19.04 -19.95 -12.02
C VAL A 195 -18.38 -21.27 -11.63
N ARG A 196 -17.37 -21.22 -10.76
CA ARG A 196 -16.55 -22.37 -10.38
C ARG A 196 -16.38 -22.45 -8.86
N LEU A 197 -16.24 -23.66 -8.35
CA LEU A 197 -15.84 -23.93 -6.98
C LEU A 197 -14.31 -24.07 -6.90
N SER A 198 -13.71 -23.33 -5.97
CA SER A 198 -12.32 -23.48 -5.54
C SER A 198 -12.32 -23.87 -4.07
N ILE A 199 -11.56 -24.89 -3.72
CA ILE A 199 -11.36 -25.31 -2.32
C ILE A 199 -9.86 -25.35 -2.06
N ASN A 200 -9.39 -24.59 -1.07
CA ASN A 200 -7.99 -24.50 -0.69
C ASN A 200 -7.07 -24.16 -1.89
N GLY A 201 -7.51 -23.23 -2.73
CA GLY A 201 -6.80 -22.78 -3.93
C GLY A 201 -6.85 -23.72 -5.14
N LYS A 202 -7.50 -24.89 -5.03
CA LYS A 202 -7.67 -25.82 -6.15
C LYS A 202 -9.06 -25.69 -6.76
N SER A 203 -9.14 -25.54 -8.07
CA SER A 203 -10.43 -25.61 -8.79
C SER A 203 -10.99 -27.04 -8.71
N VAL A 204 -12.22 -27.16 -8.21
CA VAL A 204 -12.88 -28.43 -7.94
C VAL A 204 -13.87 -28.80 -9.04
N THR A 205 -14.82 -27.91 -9.32
CA THR A 205 -15.91 -28.16 -10.27
C THR A 205 -16.51 -26.86 -10.80
N GLN A 206 -17.26 -26.96 -11.90
CA GLN A 206 -18.03 -25.86 -12.47
C GLN A 206 -19.49 -25.94 -12.03
N ALA A 207 -20.11 -24.78 -11.79
CA ALA A 207 -21.53 -24.67 -11.46
C ALA A 207 -22.43 -24.92 -12.67
N ALA A 208 -23.63 -25.46 -12.41
CA ALA A 208 -24.75 -25.31 -13.31
C ALA A 208 -25.26 -23.86 -13.21
N THR A 209 -25.51 -23.22 -14.35
CA THR A 209 -25.94 -21.81 -14.41
C THR A 209 -27.24 -21.67 -15.18
N THR A 210 -28.10 -20.74 -14.77
CA THR A 210 -29.33 -20.40 -15.49
C THR A 210 -29.20 -19.08 -16.26
N ALA A 211 -30.06 -18.86 -17.26
CA ALA A 211 -30.14 -17.59 -17.98
C ALA A 211 -30.57 -16.40 -17.08
N ALA A 212 -31.12 -16.68 -15.89
CA ALA A 212 -31.53 -15.66 -14.92
C ALA A 212 -30.37 -15.19 -14.00
N GLY A 213 -29.12 -15.60 -14.26
CA GLY A 213 -27.96 -15.19 -13.47
C GLY A 213 -27.86 -15.89 -12.11
N THR A 214 -28.39 -17.11 -11.99
CA THR A 214 -28.24 -17.93 -10.78
C THR A 214 -27.36 -19.15 -11.05
N PHE A 215 -26.60 -19.56 -10.03
CA PHE A 215 -25.78 -20.76 -10.11
C PHE A 215 -26.10 -21.75 -8.99
N GLU A 216 -25.90 -23.03 -9.27
CA GLU A 216 -25.94 -24.13 -8.30
C GLU A 216 -24.70 -25.01 -8.49
N ILE A 217 -24.01 -25.30 -7.38
CA ILE A 217 -22.96 -26.32 -7.29
C ILE A 217 -23.46 -27.40 -6.33
N ALA A 218 -23.77 -28.57 -6.86
CA ALA A 218 -24.27 -29.70 -6.07
C ALA A 218 -23.15 -30.62 -5.58
N ASN A 219 -23.46 -31.43 -4.55
CA ASN A 219 -22.56 -32.39 -3.92
C ASN A 219 -21.31 -31.75 -3.31
N VAL A 220 -21.42 -30.52 -2.78
CA VAL A 220 -20.26 -29.81 -2.21
C VAL A 220 -19.77 -30.44 -0.92
N ASP A 221 -20.63 -31.17 -0.21
CA ASP A 221 -20.35 -31.97 0.99
C ASP A 221 -19.29 -33.05 0.74
N LYS A 222 -19.11 -33.50 -0.51
CA LYS A 222 -18.06 -34.45 -0.87
C LYS A 222 -16.66 -33.81 -0.95
N PHE A 223 -16.61 -32.48 -1.05
CA PHE A 223 -15.37 -31.73 -1.24
C PHE A 223 -15.04 -30.83 -0.04
N ILE A 224 -16.06 -30.31 0.64
CA ILE A 224 -15.96 -29.54 1.88
C ILE A 224 -15.93 -30.53 3.03
N THR A 225 -14.72 -30.83 3.49
CA THR A 225 -14.42 -31.84 4.50
C THR A 225 -14.23 -31.25 5.88
N SER A 226 -14.04 -29.93 5.96
CA SER A 226 -13.77 -29.21 7.19
C SER A 226 -14.43 -27.83 7.18
N PRO A 227 -14.93 -27.33 8.33
CA PRO A 227 -15.37 -25.93 8.46
C PRO A 227 -14.24 -24.92 8.26
N LEU A 228 -12.99 -25.38 8.17
CA LEU A 228 -11.79 -24.57 7.90
C LEU A 228 -11.38 -24.59 6.42
N ASP A 229 -12.09 -25.34 5.57
CA ASP A 229 -11.81 -25.32 4.15
C ASP A 229 -12.01 -23.89 3.61
N LEU A 230 -10.99 -23.36 2.93
CA LEU A 230 -11.14 -22.11 2.19
C LEU A 230 -11.98 -22.40 0.95
N VAL A 231 -13.29 -22.19 1.08
CA VAL A 231 -14.26 -22.42 0.01
C VAL A 231 -14.55 -21.10 -0.68
N GLU A 232 -14.32 -21.07 -1.98
CA GLU A 232 -14.46 -19.86 -2.78
C GLU A 232 -15.22 -20.15 -4.06
N ILE A 233 -16.14 -19.24 -4.39
CA ILE A 233 -16.82 -19.20 -5.66
C ILE A 233 -16.10 -18.21 -6.55
N VAL A 234 -15.74 -18.65 -7.76
CA VAL A 234 -14.97 -17.87 -8.73
C VAL A 234 -15.81 -17.67 -9.98
N GLY A 235 -16.12 -16.42 -10.30
CA GLY A 235 -16.76 -16.02 -11.56
C GLY A 235 -15.70 -15.67 -12.61
N VAL A 236 -15.82 -16.25 -13.80
CA VAL A 236 -14.85 -16.08 -14.90
C VAL A 236 -15.52 -15.66 -16.22
N ASP A 237 -14.74 -15.06 -17.12
CA ASP A 237 -15.16 -14.73 -18.49
C ASP A 237 -15.15 -15.96 -19.43
N ASP A 238 -15.41 -15.76 -20.73
CA ASP A 238 -15.43 -16.81 -21.74
C ASP A 238 -14.05 -17.45 -21.98
N GLN A 239 -12.98 -16.70 -21.69
CA GLN A 239 -11.59 -17.14 -21.75
C GLN A 239 -11.08 -17.73 -20.43
N TYR A 240 -11.96 -17.88 -19.43
CA TYR A 240 -11.66 -18.35 -18.08
C TYR A 240 -10.77 -17.44 -17.23
N ASN A 241 -10.64 -16.16 -17.57
CA ASN A 241 -10.02 -15.19 -16.68
C ASN A 241 -10.96 -14.88 -15.53
N GLU A 242 -10.41 -14.78 -14.32
CA GLU A 242 -11.16 -14.42 -13.13
C GLU A 242 -11.64 -12.97 -13.18
N LEU A 243 -12.96 -12.80 -13.00
CA LEU A 243 -13.61 -11.50 -12.95
C LEU A 243 -14.02 -11.12 -11.52
N ASN A 244 -14.37 -12.12 -10.70
CA ASN A 244 -14.71 -11.93 -9.30
C ASN A 244 -14.54 -13.24 -8.51
N ARG A 245 -14.28 -13.12 -7.21
CA ARG A 245 -14.14 -14.25 -6.28
C ARG A 245 -14.83 -13.91 -4.97
N LYS A 246 -15.57 -14.87 -4.44
CA LYS A 246 -16.27 -14.73 -3.17
C LYS A 246 -16.03 -15.94 -2.28
N THR A 247 -15.50 -15.70 -1.09
CA THR A 247 -15.40 -16.72 -0.04
C THR A 247 -16.80 -17.08 0.47
N VAL A 248 -17.02 -18.37 0.67
CA VAL A 248 -18.22 -18.92 1.29
C VAL A 248 -17.95 -19.05 2.77
N SER A 249 -18.74 -18.35 3.60
CA SER A 249 -18.67 -18.53 5.05
C SER A 249 -19.27 -19.89 5.39
N LEU A 250 -18.45 -20.76 6.00
CA LEU A 250 -18.88 -22.08 6.42
C LEU A 250 -19.43 -22.03 7.86
N PRO A 251 -20.53 -22.75 8.15
CA PRO A 251 -21.03 -22.91 9.51
C PRO A 251 -19.95 -23.41 10.47
N GLY A 252 -19.85 -22.76 11.62
CA GLY A 252 -18.85 -23.09 12.63
C GLY A 252 -17.49 -22.45 12.39
N SER A 253 -17.17 -21.91 11.21
CA SER A 253 -15.88 -21.22 10.95
C SER A 253 -15.57 -20.13 11.99
N ASP A 254 -16.55 -19.29 12.34
CA ASP A 254 -16.40 -18.22 13.34
C ASP A 254 -16.11 -18.73 14.77
N THR A 255 -16.56 -19.94 15.11
CA THR A 255 -16.21 -20.59 16.40
C THR A 255 -14.77 -21.09 16.43
N TYR A 256 -14.11 -21.17 15.26
CA TYR A 256 -12.68 -21.42 15.13
C TYR A 256 -11.88 -20.10 15.02
N GLU A 257 -12.36 -19.08 14.29
CA GLU A 257 -11.61 -17.84 14.00
C GLU A 257 -11.25 -16.99 15.24
N ASN A 258 -12.07 -17.01 16.30
CA ASN A 258 -11.83 -16.21 17.51
C ASN A 258 -10.66 -16.68 18.40
N THR A 259 -9.89 -17.67 17.96
CA THR A 259 -8.77 -18.23 18.73
C THR A 259 -7.42 -18.07 18.04
N PHE A 260 -7.37 -17.57 16.80
CA PHE A 260 -6.12 -17.34 16.08
C PHE A 260 -5.68 -15.89 16.23
N SER A 261 -4.59 -15.64 16.95
CA SER A 261 -4.02 -14.31 17.12
C SER A 261 -2.51 -14.34 16.95
N VAL A 262 -1.95 -13.21 16.56
CA VAL A 262 -0.51 -13.01 16.44
C VAL A 262 -0.17 -11.65 17.02
N ASP A 263 0.82 -11.61 17.90
CA ASP A 263 1.30 -10.36 18.48
C ASP A 263 1.96 -9.47 17.40
N ASN A 264 2.05 -8.16 17.67
CA ASN A 264 2.85 -7.28 16.81
C ASN A 264 4.32 -7.70 16.85
N TYR A 265 5.00 -7.67 15.69
CA TYR A 265 6.43 -7.97 15.61
C TYR A 265 7.24 -6.68 15.50
N PHE A 266 8.17 -6.46 16.43
CA PHE A 266 9.14 -5.36 16.35
C PHE A 266 10.45 -5.85 15.72
N ILE A 267 10.97 -5.11 14.74
CA ILE A 267 12.21 -5.50 14.04
C ILE A 267 13.36 -5.71 15.04
N GLY A 268 14.00 -6.88 14.97
CA GLY A 268 15.09 -7.27 15.87
C GLY A 268 14.66 -8.07 17.10
N GLN A 269 13.37 -8.39 17.28
CA GLN A 269 12.96 -9.32 18.32
C GLN A 269 13.26 -10.78 17.94
N ASN A 270 13.58 -11.59 18.95
CA ASN A 270 13.96 -13.00 18.77
C ASN A 270 12.82 -13.99 19.01
N THR A 271 11.65 -13.50 19.43
CA THR A 271 10.46 -14.32 19.70
C THR A 271 9.20 -13.67 19.13
N LEU A 272 8.18 -14.48 18.84
CA LEU A 272 6.85 -14.01 18.47
C LEU A 272 5.82 -14.99 19.03
N GLY A 273 4.75 -14.45 19.62
CA GLY A 273 3.69 -15.22 20.24
C GLY A 273 2.34 -14.98 19.61
N GLY A 274 1.36 -15.71 20.12
CA GLY A 274 -0.04 -15.60 19.74
C GLY A 274 -0.83 -16.80 20.21
N SER A 275 -2.08 -16.89 19.77
CA SER A 275 -2.97 -18.02 20.05
C SER A 275 -3.29 -18.80 18.77
N TYR A 276 -3.68 -20.06 18.95
CA TYR A 276 -4.13 -20.93 17.88
C TYR A 276 -5.47 -21.58 18.22
N GLY A 277 -6.24 -21.94 17.21
CA GLY A 277 -7.49 -22.66 17.37
C GLY A 277 -7.37 -24.17 17.38
N GLN A 278 -8.47 -24.83 17.76
CA GLN A 278 -8.57 -26.28 17.76
C GLN A 278 -8.19 -26.88 16.39
N HIS A 279 -7.67 -28.12 16.41
CA HIS A 279 -7.14 -28.85 15.25
C HIS A 279 -5.83 -28.30 14.65
N THR A 280 -5.28 -27.22 15.20
CA THR A 280 -3.89 -26.82 14.89
C THR A 280 -2.93 -27.88 15.42
N ALA A 281 -2.22 -28.55 14.52
CA ALA A 281 -1.12 -29.42 14.89
C ALA A 281 0.21 -28.67 14.89
N TYR A 282 0.36 -27.69 13.99
CA TYR A 282 1.57 -26.89 13.88
C TYR A 282 1.29 -25.42 13.56
N VAL A 283 2.15 -24.54 14.04
CA VAL A 283 2.15 -23.10 13.73
C VAL A 283 3.51 -22.73 13.13
N ARG A 284 3.52 -22.04 12.00
CA ARG A 284 4.74 -21.75 11.23
C ARG A 284 4.85 -20.27 10.87
N LEU A 285 6.04 -19.71 11.04
CA LEU A 285 6.42 -18.41 10.50
C LEU A 285 6.81 -18.55 9.03
N TRP A 286 6.12 -17.80 8.17
CA TRP A 286 6.50 -17.59 6.78
C TRP A 286 6.99 -16.17 6.59
N VAL A 287 8.06 -16.01 5.81
CA VAL A 287 8.56 -14.69 5.40
C VAL A 287 8.88 -14.72 3.92
N ASN A 288 8.30 -13.80 3.15
CA ASN A 288 8.46 -13.66 1.71
C ASN A 288 8.17 -14.99 0.96
N GLY A 289 7.14 -15.71 1.40
CA GLY A 289 6.69 -16.97 0.77
C GLY A 289 7.43 -18.23 1.21
N GLU A 290 8.39 -18.15 2.13
CA GLU A 290 9.14 -19.31 2.63
C GLU A 290 8.89 -19.58 4.11
N VAL A 291 8.77 -20.86 4.48
CA VAL A 291 8.73 -21.30 5.89
C VAL A 291 10.09 -21.04 6.53
N LYS A 292 10.14 -20.21 7.58
CA LYS A 292 11.37 -19.91 8.33
C LYS A 292 11.48 -20.69 9.63
N LYS A 293 10.36 -20.89 10.32
CA LYS A 293 10.38 -21.50 11.66
C LYS A 293 9.03 -22.12 12.02
N GLN A 294 9.07 -23.22 12.78
CA GLN A 294 7.90 -23.78 13.45
C GLN A 294 7.90 -23.37 14.92
N ALA A 295 6.73 -23.02 15.44
CA ALA A 295 6.55 -22.59 16.83
C ALA A 295 6.47 -23.79 17.79
N ASP A 296 6.80 -23.53 19.05
CA ASP A 296 6.42 -24.40 20.15
C ASP A 296 4.94 -24.13 20.49
N LEU A 297 4.15 -25.17 20.68
CA LEU A 297 2.74 -25.04 21.08
C LEU A 297 2.58 -25.28 22.59
N ASN A 298 1.66 -24.53 23.21
CA ASN A 298 1.19 -24.72 24.58
C ASN A 298 -0.30 -25.13 24.55
N PRO A 299 -0.60 -26.44 24.65
CA PRO A 299 -1.97 -26.93 24.63
C PRO A 299 -2.82 -26.55 25.85
N ALA A 300 -2.20 -26.09 26.95
CA ALA A 300 -2.94 -25.76 28.18
C ALA A 300 -3.80 -24.49 28.01
N ASP A 301 -3.34 -23.55 27.19
CA ASP A 301 -4.01 -22.26 26.95
C ASP A 301 -4.16 -21.93 25.45
N ASN A 302 -3.85 -22.88 24.58
CA ASN A 302 -3.86 -22.74 23.12
C ASN A 302 -2.99 -21.57 22.60
N THR A 303 -1.83 -21.36 23.21
CA THR A 303 -0.85 -20.36 22.77
C THR A 303 0.34 -20.97 22.05
N PHE A 304 0.95 -20.25 21.13
CA PHE A 304 2.21 -20.66 20.51
C PHE A 304 3.33 -19.66 20.80
N LYS A 305 4.57 -20.13 20.69
CA LYS A 305 5.76 -19.29 20.79
C LYS A 305 6.81 -19.68 19.76
N LEU A 306 7.14 -18.76 18.88
CA LEU A 306 8.32 -18.81 18.03
C LEU A 306 9.53 -18.31 18.84
N LYS A 307 10.64 -19.04 18.75
CA LYS A 307 11.92 -18.69 19.37
C LYS A 307 13.04 -18.75 18.33
N GLY A 308 14.05 -17.91 18.46
CA GLY A 308 15.19 -17.92 17.54
C GLY A 308 14.86 -17.35 16.16
N ILE A 309 13.98 -16.34 16.10
CA ILE A 309 13.55 -15.73 14.82
C ILE A 309 14.28 -14.42 14.49
N PHE A 310 15.29 -14.04 15.27
CA PHE A 310 16.10 -12.86 15.01
C PHE A 310 16.65 -12.87 13.57
N GLY A 311 16.43 -11.78 12.84
CA GLY A 311 16.96 -11.60 11.48
C GLY A 311 16.15 -12.27 10.36
N PHE A 312 15.04 -12.96 10.66
CA PHE A 312 14.15 -13.49 9.62
C PHE A 312 13.26 -12.43 9.00
N ILE A 313 12.71 -11.50 9.79
CA ILE A 313 11.96 -10.32 9.32
C ILE A 313 12.88 -9.12 9.48
N LYS A 314 13.26 -8.46 8.39
CA LYS A 314 14.31 -7.42 8.37
C LYS A 314 13.77 -6.02 8.12
N SER A 315 12.59 -5.90 7.53
CA SER A 315 12.01 -4.63 7.11
C SER A 315 10.47 -4.65 7.12
N LYS A 316 9.86 -3.46 7.09
CA LYS A 316 8.39 -3.31 6.94
C LYS A 316 7.86 -3.74 5.57
N THR A 317 8.75 -3.93 4.60
CA THR A 317 8.41 -4.42 3.26
C THR A 317 8.45 -5.95 3.16
N ASP A 318 9.01 -6.64 4.16
CA ASP A 318 8.92 -8.11 4.21
C ASP A 318 7.47 -8.54 4.48
N VAL A 319 6.99 -9.50 3.70
CA VAL A 319 5.67 -10.10 3.88
C VAL A 319 5.80 -11.26 4.87
N ALA A 320 5.41 -11.03 6.12
CA ALA A 320 5.45 -12.04 7.18
C ALA A 320 4.05 -12.52 7.55
N GLU A 321 3.89 -13.84 7.68
CA GLU A 321 2.63 -14.49 8.01
C GLU A 321 2.86 -15.60 9.04
N ILE A 322 1.90 -15.78 9.95
CA ILE A 322 1.76 -17.00 10.74
C ILE A 322 0.77 -17.91 10.03
N VAL A 323 1.19 -19.15 9.79
CA VAL A 323 0.42 -20.16 9.09
C VAL A 323 0.15 -21.31 10.06
N TYR A 324 -1.13 -21.50 10.37
CA TYR A 324 -1.64 -22.59 11.21
C TYR A 324 -1.97 -23.76 10.30
N VAL A 325 -1.54 -24.96 10.65
CA VAL A 325 -1.76 -26.17 9.84
C VAL A 325 -2.21 -27.35 10.69
N ASP A 326 -2.97 -28.26 10.09
CA ASP A 326 -3.40 -29.50 10.72
C ASP A 326 -2.29 -30.56 10.75
N ALA A 327 -2.61 -31.75 11.27
CA ALA A 327 -1.65 -32.86 11.38
C ALA A 327 -1.18 -33.40 10.02
N GLN A 328 -1.90 -33.09 8.95
CA GLN A 328 -1.56 -33.44 7.57
C GLN A 328 -0.85 -32.28 6.83
N TYR A 329 -0.47 -31.21 7.56
CA TYR A 329 0.14 -29.99 7.03
C TYR A 329 -0.74 -29.17 6.08
N LYS A 330 -2.06 -29.39 6.08
CA LYS A 330 -2.99 -28.54 5.36
C LYS A 330 -3.18 -27.24 6.12
N VAL A 331 -3.14 -26.12 5.38
CA VAL A 331 -3.34 -24.80 5.96
C VAL A 331 -4.76 -24.67 6.51
N ILE A 332 -4.83 -24.33 7.79
CA ILE A 332 -6.05 -23.99 8.52
C ILE A 332 -6.34 -22.50 8.39
N GLN A 333 -5.33 -21.66 8.68
CA GLN A 333 -5.47 -20.21 8.66
C GLN A 333 -4.13 -19.54 8.37
N ARG A 334 -4.18 -18.34 7.76
CA ARG A 334 -3.04 -17.43 7.65
C ARG A 334 -3.36 -16.12 8.35
N VAL A 335 -2.47 -15.65 9.21
CA VAL A 335 -2.59 -14.36 9.88
C VAL A 335 -1.37 -13.52 9.54
N ALA A 336 -1.59 -12.35 8.94
CA ALA A 336 -0.52 -11.42 8.64
C ALA A 336 0.13 -10.90 9.92
N VAL A 337 1.46 -10.86 9.94
CA VAL A 337 2.22 -10.29 11.06
C VAL A 337 2.31 -8.78 10.86
N THR A 338 1.76 -8.02 11.80
CA THR A 338 1.95 -6.55 11.79
C THR A 338 3.37 -6.22 12.24
N VAL A 339 4.21 -5.79 11.29
CA VAL A 339 5.61 -5.41 11.54
C VAL A 339 5.72 -3.94 11.94
N LYS A 340 6.28 -3.67 13.11
CA LYS A 340 6.46 -2.34 13.70
C LYS A 340 7.93 -1.92 13.76
#